data_AF-A0A3M2D869-F1
#
_entry.id   AF-A0A3M2D869-F1
#
_cell.length_a   1.000
_cell.length_b   1.000
_cell.length_c   1.000
_cell.angle_alpha   90.00
_cell.angle_beta   90.00
_cell.angle_gamma   90.00
#
_symmetry.space_group_name_H-M   'P 1'
#
loop_
_entity.id
_entity.type
_entity.pdbx_description
1 polymer ?
#
loop_
_entity_poly.entity_id
_entity_poly.type
_entity_poly.pdbx_seq_one_letter_code
_entity_poly.pdbx_strand_id
1 'polypeptide(L)'
;MFGKTKFNFWFDVTIFTIFLVTAITGLLVWLVLPHGRGGEDFVFLGVTRHSWISLHTWVGLGLLAGVAAHLILHWQWISCVGGRFFKKLARQARINFSLDSLLFVVFFLVNLSGLVMWLVLPSGGYQGGRNPYYHATLFWLTRHGWKDLHLWSGLIMIAIVVMHLKLHWHWV
;
A
#
# COMPACT_ATOMS: atom_id res chain seq x y z
N MET A 1 -13.18 -15.19 -26.95
CA MET A 1 -12.65 -13.83 -26.70
C MET A 1 -13.17 -13.36 -25.35
N PHE A 2 -12.29 -13.00 -24.40
CA PHE A 2 -12.71 -12.39 -23.14
C PHE A 2 -13.29 -11.00 -23.41
N GLY A 3 -14.53 -10.74 -22.97
CA GLY A 3 -15.12 -9.41 -23.06
C GLY A 3 -14.43 -8.43 -22.10
N LYS A 4 -14.35 -7.14 -22.49
CA LYS A 4 -13.70 -6.07 -21.70
C LYS A 4 -14.14 -6.07 -20.22
N THR A 5 -15.42 -6.27 -19.95
CA THR A 5 -15.95 -6.33 -18.58
C THR A 5 -15.42 -7.52 -17.79
N LYS A 6 -15.35 -8.70 -18.40
CA LYS A 6 -14.78 -9.89 -17.74
C LYS A 6 -13.29 -9.72 -17.46
N PHE A 7 -12.56 -9.09 -18.38
CA PHE A 7 -11.15 -8.78 -18.18
C PHE A 7 -10.95 -7.85 -16.98
N ASN A 8 -11.67 -6.72 -16.93
CA ASN A 8 -11.57 -5.77 -15.83
C ASN A 8 -11.89 -6.42 -14.47
N PHE A 9 -12.96 -7.22 -14.41
CA PHE A 9 -13.33 -7.94 -13.19
C PHE A 9 -12.20 -8.84 -12.66
N TRP A 10 -11.64 -9.71 -13.52
CA TRP A 10 -10.56 -10.61 -13.11
C TRP A 10 -9.25 -9.87 -12.78
N PHE A 11 -9.00 -8.76 -13.48
CA PHE A 11 -7.88 -7.89 -13.17
C PHE A 11 -8.02 -7.27 -11.78
N ASP A 12 -9.20 -6.76 -11.43
CA ASP A 12 -9.46 -6.18 -10.10
C ASP A 12 -9.41 -7.24 -9.00
N VAL A 13 -9.93 -8.44 -9.24
CA VAL A 13 -9.78 -9.60 -8.32
C VAL A 13 -8.31 -9.94 -8.08
N THR A 14 -7.49 -9.87 -9.13
CA THR A 14 -6.04 -10.12 -9.02
C THR A 14 -5.37 -9.06 -8.16
N ILE A 15 -5.64 -7.78 -8.40
CA ILE A 15 -5.12 -6.66 -7.59
C ILE A 15 -5.55 -6.82 -6.13
N PHE A 16 -6.83 -7.14 -5.88
CA PHE A 16 -7.33 -7.33 -4.52
C PHE A 16 -6.63 -8.51 -3.82
N THR A 17 -6.36 -9.60 -4.53
CA THR A 17 -5.62 -10.75 -3.98
C THR A 17 -4.19 -10.35 -3.61
N ILE A 18 -3.49 -9.62 -4.49
CA ILE A 18 -2.15 -9.09 -4.20
C ILE A 18 -2.18 -8.15 -2.99
N PHE A 19 -3.19 -7.29 -2.89
CA PHE A 19 -3.40 -6.42 -1.72
C PHE A 19 -3.55 -7.21 -0.43
N LEU A 20 -4.35 -8.29 -0.41
CA LEU A 20 -4.50 -9.14 0.78
C LEU A 20 -3.17 -9.77 1.19
N VAL A 21 -2.38 -10.28 0.24
CA VAL A 21 -1.06 -10.83 0.54
C VAL A 21 -0.13 -9.76 1.10
N THR A 22 -0.08 -8.56 0.52
CA THR A 22 0.71 -7.44 1.03
C THR A 22 0.27 -7.01 2.42
N ALA A 23 -1.03 -6.89 2.68
CA ALA A 23 -1.58 -6.49 3.97
C ALA A 23 -1.29 -7.53 5.05
N ILE A 24 -1.50 -8.82 4.76
CA ILE A 24 -1.23 -9.92 5.69
C ILE A 24 0.26 -9.99 5.99
N THR A 25 1.13 -9.97 4.98
CA THR A 25 2.58 -10.00 5.19
C THR A 25 3.07 -8.79 5.99
N GLY A 26 2.53 -7.60 5.75
CA GLY A 26 2.86 -6.39 6.52
C GLY A 26 2.44 -6.50 7.99
N LEU A 27 1.21 -6.96 8.25
CA LEU A 27 0.72 -7.21 9.60
C LEU A 27 1.51 -8.31 10.32
N LEU A 28 1.89 -9.38 9.62
CA LEU A 28 2.75 -10.43 10.17
C LEU A 28 4.12 -9.89 10.58
N VAL A 29 4.77 -9.13 9.71
CA VAL A 29 6.07 -8.50 10.01
C VAL A 29 5.97 -7.54 11.21
N TRP A 30 4.83 -6.87 11.39
CA TRP A 30 4.62 -5.93 12.49
C TRP A 30 4.19 -6.60 13.82
N LEU A 31 3.30 -7.59 13.79
CA LEU A 31 2.70 -8.19 15.01
C LEU A 31 3.43 -9.44 15.49
N VAL A 32 3.99 -10.24 14.57
CA VAL A 32 4.51 -11.58 14.90
C VAL A 32 6.03 -11.59 14.95
N LEU A 33 6.68 -10.92 14.01
CA LEU A 33 8.14 -11.00 13.90
C LEU A 33 8.82 -10.03 14.87
N PRO A 34 9.78 -10.50 15.69
CA PRO A 34 10.45 -9.67 16.68
C PRO A 34 11.22 -8.53 16.01
N HIS A 35 11.21 -7.38 16.70
CA HIS A 35 11.94 -6.19 16.30
C HIS A 35 13.19 -6.06 17.18
N GLY A 36 14.31 -5.62 16.59
CA GLY A 36 15.53 -5.34 17.33
C GLY A 36 16.57 -6.46 17.27
N ARG A 37 17.48 -6.47 18.25
CA ARG A 37 18.71 -7.27 18.22
C ARG A 37 18.39 -8.77 18.15
N GLY A 38 18.92 -9.45 17.12
CA GLY A 38 18.68 -10.88 16.88
C GLY A 38 17.36 -11.21 16.17
N GLY A 39 16.51 -10.22 15.87
CA GLY A 39 15.25 -10.45 15.16
C GLY A 39 15.41 -10.76 13.67
N GLU A 40 16.53 -10.39 13.04
CA GLU A 40 16.80 -10.67 11.62
C GLU A 40 16.95 -12.18 11.35
N ASP A 41 17.54 -12.91 12.30
CA ASP A 41 17.72 -14.37 12.23
C ASP A 41 16.47 -15.14 12.68
N PHE A 42 15.41 -14.43 13.10
CA PHE A 42 14.16 -15.08 13.50
C PHE A 42 13.53 -15.78 12.29
N VAL A 43 13.29 -17.08 12.45
CA VAL A 43 12.67 -17.93 11.44
C VAL A 43 11.20 -18.11 11.80
N PHE A 44 10.32 -17.76 10.86
CA PHE A 44 8.88 -17.99 10.97
C PHE A 44 8.39 -18.74 9.73
N LEU A 45 7.72 -19.87 9.93
CA LEU A 45 7.27 -20.78 8.87
C LEU A 45 8.40 -21.19 7.89
N GLY A 46 9.60 -21.42 8.43
CA GLY A 46 10.73 -21.93 7.65
C GLY A 46 11.52 -20.89 6.84
N VAL A 47 11.15 -19.60 6.90
CA VAL A 47 11.91 -18.51 6.27
C VAL A 47 12.24 -17.40 7.27
N THR A 48 13.30 -16.64 7.00
CA THR A 48 13.78 -15.59 7.91
C THR A 48 12.91 -14.34 7.86
N ARG A 49 13.03 -13.47 8.87
CA ARG A 49 12.42 -12.13 8.87
C ARG A 49 12.76 -11.34 7.62
N HIS A 50 14.02 -11.39 7.19
CA HIS A 50 14.45 -10.74 5.96
C HIS A 50 13.69 -11.25 4.73
N SER A 51 13.47 -12.57 4.62
CA SER A 51 12.66 -13.16 3.54
C SER A 51 11.21 -12.69 3.58
N TRP A 52 10.59 -12.60 4.76
CA TRP A 52 9.23 -12.06 4.91
C TRP A 52 9.13 -10.59 4.48
N ILE A 53 10.12 -9.77 4.84
CA ILE A 53 10.19 -8.37 4.40
C ILE A 53 10.40 -8.29 2.90
N SER A 54 11.27 -9.12 2.34
CA SER A 54 11.50 -9.18 0.89
C SER A 54 10.22 -9.54 0.15
N LEU A 55 9.48 -10.55 0.61
CA LEU A 55 8.18 -10.93 0.07
C LEU A 55 7.20 -9.75 0.12
N HIS A 56 7.05 -9.10 1.28
CA HIS A 56 6.18 -7.93 1.43
C HIS A 56 6.53 -6.82 0.43
N THR A 57 7.82 -6.50 0.28
CA THR A 57 8.29 -5.46 -0.65
C THR A 57 7.98 -5.82 -2.10
N TRP A 58 8.30 -7.04 -2.55
CA TRP A 58 8.08 -7.44 -3.95
C TRP A 58 6.60 -7.54 -4.31
N VAL A 59 5.77 -8.12 -3.42
CA VAL A 59 4.32 -8.17 -3.62
C VAL A 59 3.73 -6.75 -3.58
N GLY A 60 4.24 -5.88 -2.70
CA GLY A 60 3.89 -4.45 -2.65
C GLY A 60 4.22 -3.69 -3.94
N LEU A 61 5.39 -3.94 -4.55
CA LEU A 61 5.74 -3.38 -5.87
C LEU A 61 4.81 -3.89 -6.98
N GLY A 62 4.42 -5.17 -6.92
CA GLY A 62 3.40 -5.74 -7.80
C GLY A 62 2.05 -5.03 -7.64
N LEU A 63 1.64 -4.74 -6.39
CA LEU A 63 0.44 -3.97 -6.11
C LEU A 63 0.54 -2.53 -6.66
N LEU A 64 1.69 -1.87 -6.51
CA LEU A 64 1.95 -0.55 -7.06
C LEU A 64 1.77 -0.51 -8.58
N ALA A 65 2.36 -1.47 -9.29
CA ALA A 65 2.20 -1.61 -10.73
C ALA A 65 0.74 -1.92 -11.12
N GLY A 66 0.08 -2.83 -10.39
CA GLY A 66 -1.32 -3.20 -10.62
C GLY A 66 -2.28 -2.02 -10.46
N VAL A 67 -2.15 -1.25 -9.38
CA VAL A 67 -2.97 -0.05 -9.14
C VAL A 67 -2.70 1.02 -10.19
N ALA A 68 -1.44 1.23 -10.60
CA ALA A 68 -1.13 2.16 -11.70
C ALA A 68 -1.85 1.75 -13.00
N ALA A 69 -1.82 0.46 -13.35
CA ALA A 69 -2.55 -0.06 -14.50
C ALA A 69 -4.08 0.07 -14.33
N HIS A 70 -4.64 -0.18 -13.13
CA HIS A 70 -6.05 0.04 -12.84
C HIS A 70 -6.45 1.50 -13.09
N LEU A 71 -5.66 2.47 -12.62
CA LEU A 71 -5.93 3.90 -12.85
C LEU A 71 -5.90 4.26 -14.35
N ILE A 72 -4.98 3.67 -15.13
CA ILE A 72 -4.92 3.86 -16.58
C ILE A 72 -6.18 3.29 -17.26
N LEU A 73 -6.61 2.07 -16.88
CA LEU A 73 -7.80 1.43 -17.43
C LEU A 73 -9.09 2.23 -17.14
N HIS A 74 -9.15 2.90 -16.00
CA HIS A 74 -10.30 3.68 -15.55
C HIS A 74 -10.18 5.19 -15.79
N TRP A 75 -9.13 5.65 -16.49
CA TRP A 75 -8.81 7.07 -16.68
C TRP A 75 -9.95 7.91 -17.26
N GLN A 76 -10.71 7.35 -18.20
CA GLN A 76 -11.85 8.04 -18.81
C GLN A 76 -12.94 8.38 -17.79
N TRP A 77 -13.21 7.45 -16.86
CA TRP A 77 -14.17 7.67 -15.78
C TRP A 77 -13.66 8.73 -14.80
N ILE A 78 -12.39 8.62 -14.38
CA ILE A 78 -11.74 9.58 -13.46
C ILE A 78 -11.81 10.99 -14.02
N SER A 79 -11.43 11.17 -15.29
CA SER A 79 -11.43 12.50 -15.94
C SER A 79 -12.84 13.08 -16.08
N CYS A 80 -13.83 12.22 -16.39
CA CYS A 80 -15.23 12.64 -16.53
C CYS A 80 -15.85 13.08 -15.21
N VAL A 81 -15.70 12.27 -14.15
CA VAL A 81 -16.27 12.57 -12.83
C VAL A 81 -15.51 13.71 -12.15
N GLY A 82 -14.17 13.70 -12.24
CA GLY A 82 -13.31 14.75 -11.69
C GLY A 82 -13.63 16.13 -12.27
N GLY A 83 -13.80 16.25 -13.59
CA GLY A 83 -14.18 17.51 -14.24
C GLY A 83 -15.59 18.02 -13.88
N ARG A 84 -16.43 17.18 -13.27
CA ARG A 84 -17.79 17.52 -12.83
C ARG A 84 -17.93 17.60 -11.32
N PHE A 85 -16.86 17.41 -10.54
CA PHE A 85 -16.93 17.31 -9.08
C PHE A 85 -17.62 18.52 -8.42
N PHE A 86 -17.22 19.74 -8.82
CA PHE A 86 -17.79 21.01 -8.37
C PHE A 86 -19.06 21.43 -9.14
N LYS A 87 -19.49 20.64 -10.13
CA LYS A 87 -20.74 20.86 -10.89
C LYS A 87 -21.87 19.98 -10.30
N LYS A 88 -23.04 19.99 -10.94
CA LYS A 88 -24.15 19.08 -10.59
C LYS A 88 -23.73 17.63 -10.87
N LEU A 89 -23.59 16.84 -9.80
CA LEU A 89 -23.29 15.41 -9.83
C LEU A 89 -24.21 14.70 -8.83
N ALA A 90 -24.60 13.46 -9.11
CA ALA A 90 -25.34 12.64 -8.15
C ALA A 90 -24.53 12.49 -6.85
N ARG A 91 -25.21 12.60 -5.70
CA ARG A 91 -24.56 12.52 -4.37
C ARG A 91 -23.73 11.25 -4.21
N GLN A 92 -24.24 10.12 -4.68
CA GLN A 92 -23.53 8.83 -4.62
C GLN A 92 -22.21 8.87 -5.40
N ALA A 93 -22.22 9.40 -6.63
CA ALA A 93 -21.00 9.50 -7.44
C ALA A 93 -19.96 10.43 -6.80
N ARG A 94 -20.41 11.51 -6.12
CA ARG A 94 -19.50 12.39 -5.37
C ARG A 94 -18.88 11.66 -4.18
N ILE A 95 -19.67 10.90 -3.41
CA ILE A 95 -19.18 10.11 -2.27
C ILE A 95 -18.16 9.06 -2.72
N ASN A 96 -18.48 8.28 -3.76
CA ASN A 96 -17.57 7.26 -4.29
C ASN A 96 -16.25 7.91 -4.74
N PHE A 97 -16.32 8.98 -5.54
CA PHE A 97 -15.13 9.67 -6.01
C PHE A 97 -14.28 10.27 -4.87
N SER A 98 -14.91 10.82 -3.83
CA SER A 98 -14.20 11.31 -2.65
C SER A 98 -13.51 10.18 -1.87
N LEU A 99 -14.17 9.03 -1.72
CA LEU A 99 -13.59 7.87 -1.06
C LEU A 99 -12.42 7.30 -1.87
N ASP A 100 -12.55 7.20 -3.18
CA ASP A 100 -11.49 6.71 -4.08
C ASP A 100 -10.30 7.69 -4.12
N SER A 101 -10.56 8.99 -4.08
CA SER A 101 -9.52 10.01 -3.97
C SER A 101 -8.75 9.90 -2.64
N LEU A 102 -9.47 9.68 -1.54
CA LEU A 102 -8.85 9.45 -0.23
C LEU A 102 -8.03 8.17 -0.23
N LEU A 103 -8.55 7.08 -0.81
CA LEU A 103 -7.84 5.82 -0.97
C LEU A 103 -6.53 6.04 -1.76
N PHE A 104 -6.57 6.78 -2.86
CA PHE A 104 -5.39 7.10 -3.66
C PHE A 104 -4.33 7.88 -2.86
N VAL A 105 -4.74 8.88 -2.08
CA VAL A 105 -3.82 9.65 -1.22
C VAL A 105 -3.15 8.76 -0.18
N VAL A 106 -3.92 7.93 0.53
CA VAL A 106 -3.37 7.04 1.55
C VAL A 106 -2.47 5.97 0.93
N PHE A 107 -2.87 5.40 -0.21
CA PHE A 107 -2.04 4.48 -0.99
C PHE A 107 -0.70 5.11 -1.38
N PHE A 108 -0.71 6.37 -1.83
CA PHE A 108 0.50 7.11 -2.13
C PHE A 108 1.40 7.26 -0.89
N LEU A 109 0.83 7.61 0.28
CA LEU A 109 1.60 7.74 1.53
C LEU A 109 2.23 6.41 1.98
N VAL A 110 1.52 5.28 1.86
CA VAL A 110 2.04 3.94 2.16
C VAL A 110 3.22 3.62 1.24
N ASN A 111 3.06 3.82 -0.07
CA ASN A 111 4.11 3.51 -1.03
C ASN A 111 5.31 4.45 -0.90
N LEU A 112 5.09 5.75 -0.71
CA LEU A 112 6.16 6.72 -0.52
C LEU A 112 6.99 6.36 0.72
N SER A 113 6.34 6.11 1.85
CA SER A 113 7.04 5.75 3.08
C SER A 113 7.78 4.41 2.98
N GLY A 114 7.19 3.41 2.32
CA GLY A 114 7.82 2.11 2.09
C GLY A 114 9.06 2.21 1.18
N LEU A 115 8.94 2.92 0.06
CA LEU A 115 10.03 3.14 -0.88
C LEU A 115 11.17 3.97 -0.26
N VAL A 116 10.85 4.99 0.55
CA VAL A 116 11.85 5.76 1.29
C VAL A 116 12.63 4.85 2.24
N MET A 117 11.94 4.00 3.02
CA MET A 117 12.61 3.06 3.91
C MET A 117 13.40 1.97 3.17
N TRP A 118 13.04 1.65 1.94
CA TRP A 118 13.73 0.63 1.16
C TRP A 118 14.95 1.19 0.40
N LEU A 119 14.83 2.36 -0.23
CA LEU A 119 15.85 2.92 -1.14
C LEU A 119 16.73 4.01 -0.51
N VAL A 120 16.19 4.78 0.44
CA VAL A 120 16.85 6.00 0.95
C VAL A 120 17.35 5.82 2.38
N LEU A 121 16.52 5.21 3.24
CA LEU A 121 16.82 4.94 4.64
C LEU A 121 16.75 3.43 4.95
N PRO A 122 17.55 2.60 4.25
CA PRO A 122 17.54 1.15 4.43
C PRO A 122 17.90 0.79 5.88
N SER A 123 17.26 -0.25 6.41
CA SER A 123 17.69 -0.83 7.68
C SER A 123 19.00 -1.59 7.49
N GLY A 124 19.98 -1.29 8.34
CA GLY A 124 21.25 -1.99 8.45
C GLY A 124 22.19 -1.22 9.37
N GLY A 125 22.69 -1.87 10.41
CA GLY A 125 23.64 -1.26 11.37
C GLY A 125 23.07 -0.97 12.76
N TYR A 126 23.97 -1.04 13.75
CA TYR A 126 23.68 -1.08 15.18
C TYR A 126 23.29 0.26 15.80
N GLN A 127 22.43 0.21 16.82
CA GLN A 127 22.31 1.27 17.81
C GLN A 127 23.59 1.22 18.68
N GLY A 128 24.54 2.14 18.43
CA GLY A 128 25.85 2.21 19.12
C GLY A 128 27.09 1.80 18.29
N GLY A 129 26.95 1.52 16.98
CA GLY A 129 28.07 1.30 16.05
C GLY A 129 27.96 2.19 14.82
N ARG A 130 28.96 2.17 13.91
CA ARG A 130 29.06 2.99 12.67
C ARG A 130 27.92 2.71 11.68
N ASN A 131 26.68 3.01 12.03
CA ASN A 131 25.56 3.13 11.11
C ASN A 131 25.46 4.59 10.67
N PRO A 132 26.02 4.96 9.50
CA PRO A 132 25.98 6.34 9.01
C PRO A 132 24.55 6.85 8.79
N TYR A 133 23.55 5.97 8.72
CA TYR A 133 22.15 6.30 8.48
C TYR A 133 21.30 6.43 9.75
N TYR A 134 21.85 6.18 10.94
CA TYR A 134 21.05 6.23 12.19
C TYR A 134 20.46 7.62 12.47
N HIS A 135 21.20 8.67 12.15
CA HIS A 135 20.75 10.07 12.23
C HIS A 135 20.30 10.62 10.86
N ALA A 136 20.26 9.79 9.81
CA ALA A 136 19.80 10.25 8.52
C ALA A 136 18.30 10.55 8.59
N THR A 137 17.94 11.72 8.10
CA THR A 137 16.56 12.15 7.97
C THR A 137 16.28 12.44 6.50
N LEU A 138 15.02 12.21 6.10
CA LEU A 138 14.48 12.69 4.84
C LEU A 138 13.20 13.44 5.17
N PHE A 139 13.07 14.66 4.65
CA PHE A 139 11.96 15.56 5.00
C PHE A 139 11.76 15.67 6.52
N TRP A 140 12.86 15.85 7.27
CA TRP A 140 12.86 16.01 8.73
C TRP A 140 12.40 14.78 9.52
N LEU A 141 12.00 13.70 8.85
CA LEU A 141 11.58 12.45 9.47
C LEU A 141 12.75 11.46 9.54
N THR A 142 12.93 10.85 10.70
CA THR A 142 13.82 9.70 10.88
C THR A 142 13.19 8.45 10.26
N ARG A 143 13.97 7.38 10.11
CA ARG A 143 13.44 6.07 9.69
C ARG A 143 12.28 5.60 10.58
N HIS A 144 12.28 5.92 11.86
CA HIS A 144 11.16 5.60 12.76
C HIS A 144 9.89 6.36 12.36
N GLY A 145 10.00 7.67 12.08
CA GLY A 145 8.87 8.46 11.60
C GLY A 145 8.30 7.94 10.27
N TRP A 146 9.17 7.53 9.34
CA TRP A 146 8.74 6.89 8.10
C TRP A 146 8.07 5.53 8.31
N LYS A 147 8.56 4.73 9.28
CA LYS A 147 7.93 3.46 9.67
C LYS A 147 6.53 3.69 10.25
N ASP A 148 6.37 4.68 11.13
CA ASP A 148 5.07 5.02 11.72
C ASP A 148 4.10 5.50 10.64
N LEU A 149 4.57 6.36 9.73
CA LEU A 149 3.78 6.81 8.60
C LEU A 149 3.31 5.62 7.74
N HIS A 150 4.20 4.68 7.41
CA HIS A 150 3.86 3.49 6.65
C HIS A 150 2.83 2.60 7.36
N LEU A 151 3.02 2.37 8.65
CA LEU A 151 2.10 1.56 9.46
C LEU A 151 0.70 2.18 9.53
N TRP A 152 0.61 3.44 9.94
CA TRP A 152 -0.68 4.10 10.12
C TRP A 152 -1.41 4.31 8.80
N SER A 153 -0.70 4.72 7.75
CA SER A 153 -1.30 4.81 6.42
C SER A 153 -1.74 3.44 5.90
N GLY A 154 -1.01 2.36 6.20
CA GLY A 154 -1.39 0.99 5.84
C GLY A 154 -2.68 0.53 6.54
N LEU A 155 -2.80 0.78 7.84
CA LEU A 155 -4.02 0.46 8.61
C LEU A 155 -5.23 1.26 8.11
N ILE A 156 -5.05 2.56 7.84
CA ILE A 156 -6.10 3.42 7.27
C ILE A 156 -6.49 2.92 5.87
N MET A 157 -5.52 2.54 5.04
CA MET A 157 -5.76 1.99 3.70
C MET A 157 -6.62 0.72 3.78
N ILE A 158 -6.33 -0.20 4.68
CA ILE A 158 -7.14 -1.41 4.90
C ILE A 158 -8.59 -1.04 5.22
N ALA A 159 -8.80 -0.09 6.14
CA ALA A 159 -10.15 0.36 6.49
C ALA A 159 -10.90 0.98 5.30
N ILE A 160 -10.23 1.82 4.51
CA ILE A 160 -10.83 2.47 3.34
C ILE A 160 -11.12 1.46 2.23
N VAL A 161 -10.25 0.46 1.99
CA VAL A 161 -10.50 -0.60 1.01
C VAL A 161 -11.76 -1.39 1.36
N VAL A 162 -12.00 -1.70 2.64
CA VAL A 162 -13.25 -2.33 3.07
C VAL A 162 -14.47 -1.46 2.75
N MET A 163 -14.37 -0.14 2.98
CA MET A 163 -15.43 0.80 2.62
C MET A 163 -15.63 0.91 1.10
N HIS A 164 -14.56 0.94 0.32
CA HIS A 164 -14.57 0.94 -1.13
C HIS A 164 -15.32 -0.29 -1.65
N LEU A 165 -14.95 -1.50 -1.20
CA LEU A 165 -15.65 -2.73 -1.59
C LEU A 165 -17.14 -2.70 -1.22
N LYS A 166 -17.49 -2.18 -0.04
CA LYS A 166 -18.88 -2.06 0.38
C LYS A 166 -19.69 -1.12 -0.54
N LEU A 167 -19.13 0.03 -0.92
CA LEU A 167 -19.80 0.98 -1.82
C LEU A 167 -19.89 0.46 -3.27
N HIS A 168 -18.93 -0.36 -3.66
CA HIS A 168 -18.85 -0.91 -5.01
C HIS A 168 -19.41 -2.33 -5.14
N TRP A 169 -19.99 -2.91 -4.09
CA TRP A 169 -20.50 -4.28 -4.07
C TRP A 169 -21.51 -4.60 -5.18
N HIS A 170 -22.33 -3.63 -5.58
CA HIS A 170 -23.30 -3.80 -6.66
C HIS A 170 -22.68 -3.80 -8.08
N TRP A 171 -21.40 -3.47 -8.19
CA TRP A 171 -20.66 -3.38 -9.45
C TRP A 171 -19.72 -4.57 -9.66
N VAL A 172 -19.62 -5.45 -8.65
CA VAL A 172 -18.88 -6.72 -8.63
C VAL A 172 -19.83 -7.85 -9.00
#